data_AF-A0A7C4SKA2-F1
#
_entry.id   AF-A0A7C4SKA2-F1
#
_cell.length_a   1.000
_cell.length_b   1.000
_cell.length_c   1.000
_cell.angle_alpha   90.00
_cell.angle_beta   90.00
_cell.angle_gamma   90.00
#
_symmetry.space_group_name_H-M   'P 1'
#
loop_
_entity.id
_entity.type
_entity.pdbx_description
1 polymer ?
#
loop_
_entity_poly.entity_id
_entity_poly.type
_entity_poly.pdbx_seq_one_letter_code
_entity_poly.pdbx_strand_id
1 'polypeptide(L)'
;MTYFELLKEVQEITLTHERLLNRLRVELGRFSRGSNNEELVKDLIEDLRYYRRTYINLTNMISKKGVKFNEVRDELYTLLEYNILISLNNELELLTKISKYVREGRMRLIMLEDVLNDIESVNIILNHLSNAIYSTD
;
A
#
# COMPACT_ATOMS: atom_id res chain seq x y z
N MET A 1 8.21 16.04 -16.42
CA MET A 1 7.04 15.47 -15.75
C MET A 1 5.94 16.51 -15.64
N THR A 2 4.99 16.43 -16.57
CA THR A 2 3.77 17.21 -16.65
C THR A 2 2.71 16.68 -15.67
N TYR A 3 1.62 17.43 -15.49
CA TYR A 3 0.45 17.02 -14.71
C TYR A 3 -0.09 15.65 -15.15
N PHE A 4 -0.29 15.48 -16.46
CA PHE A 4 -0.85 14.25 -17.03
C PHE A 4 0.08 13.05 -16.86
N GLU A 5 1.40 13.26 -16.92
CA GLU A 5 2.39 12.20 -16.69
C GLU A 5 2.33 11.70 -15.24
N LEU A 6 2.23 12.62 -14.27
CA LEU A 6 2.10 12.27 -12.86
C LEU A 6 0.77 11.57 -12.55
N LEU A 7 -0.35 12.08 -13.08
CA LEU A 7 -1.67 11.46 -12.90
C LEU A 7 -1.67 10.02 -13.42
N LYS A 8 -1.08 9.80 -14.60
CA LYS A 8 -0.99 8.47 -15.21
C LYS A 8 -0.13 7.52 -14.38
N GLU A 9 1.02 7.99 -13.89
CA GLU A 9 1.90 7.22 -13.02
C GLU A 9 1.18 6.78 -11.73
N VAL A 10 0.42 7.69 -11.12
CA VAL A 10 -0.39 7.39 -9.92
C VAL A 10 -1.45 6.34 -10.21
N GLN A 11 -2.17 6.48 -11.32
CA GLN A 11 -3.19 5.52 -11.73
C GLN A 11 -2.58 4.13 -11.98
N GLU A 12 -1.45 4.05 -12.66
CA GLU A 12 -0.76 2.78 -12.95
C GLU A 12 -0.28 2.10 -11.66
N ILE A 13 0.30 2.86 -10.72
CA ILE A 13 0.74 2.35 -9.43
C ILE A 13 -0.46 1.85 -8.61
N THR A 14 -1.53 2.66 -8.53
CA THR A 14 -2.77 2.31 -7.81
C THR A 14 -3.37 1.01 -8.35
N LEU A 15 -3.56 0.92 -9.66
CA LEU A 15 -4.13 -0.27 -10.30
C LEU A 15 -3.27 -1.51 -10.07
N THR A 16 -1.95 -1.35 -10.11
CA THR A 16 -1.05 -2.49 -9.90
C THR A 16 -1.06 -2.95 -8.45
N HIS A 17 -1.06 -2.01 -7.50
CA HIS A 17 -1.18 -2.28 -6.08
C HIS A 17 -2.50 -2.98 -5.75
N GLU A 18 -3.63 -2.51 -6.29
CA GLU A 18 -4.94 -3.16 -6.11
C GLU A 18 -4.96 -4.59 -6.66
N ARG A 19 -4.33 -4.84 -7.82
CA ARG A 19 -4.20 -6.20 -8.38
C ARG A 19 -3.40 -7.11 -7.45
N LEU A 20 -2.32 -6.62 -6.85
CA LEU A 20 -1.53 -7.39 -5.88
C LEU A 20 -2.34 -7.71 -4.63
N LEU A 21 -3.09 -6.74 -4.10
CA LEU A 21 -3.96 -6.94 -2.94
C LEU A 21 -5.06 -7.97 -3.23
N ASN A 22 -5.67 -7.92 -4.41
CA ASN A 22 -6.67 -8.90 -4.82
C ASN A 22 -6.07 -10.30 -4.96
N ARG A 23 -4.87 -10.44 -5.52
CA ARG A 23 -4.15 -11.72 -5.57
C ARG A 23 -3.85 -12.23 -4.16
N LEU A 24 -3.33 -11.39 -3.28
CA LEU A 24 -3.02 -11.76 -1.90
C LEU A 24 -4.29 -12.19 -1.15
N ARG A 25 -5.41 -11.47 -1.32
CA ARG A 25 -6.71 -11.83 -0.75
C ARG A 25 -7.18 -13.21 -1.20
N VAL A 26 -7.06 -13.52 -2.49
CA VAL A 26 -7.41 -14.84 -3.06
C VAL A 26 -6.53 -15.93 -2.47
N GLU A 27 -5.21 -15.72 -2.42
CA GLU A 27 -4.27 -16.71 -1.89
C GLU A 27 -4.46 -16.94 -0.38
N LEU A 28 -4.73 -15.89 0.41
CA LEU A 28 -5.10 -16.05 1.82
C LEU A 28 -6.45 -16.76 2.01
N GLY A 29 -7.38 -16.59 1.07
CA GLY A 29 -8.62 -17.35 1.02
C GLY A 29 -8.38 -18.84 0.75
N ARG A 30 -7.51 -19.17 -0.21
CA ARG A 30 -7.09 -20.55 -0.50
C ARG A 30 -6.34 -21.17 0.68
N PHE A 31 -5.45 -20.41 1.30
CA PHE A 31 -4.71 -20.81 2.50
C PHE A 31 -5.63 -21.14 3.67
N SER A 32 -6.67 -20.33 3.91
CA SER A 32 -7.66 -20.62 4.96
C SER A 32 -8.40 -21.95 4.76
N ARG A 33 -8.50 -22.44 3.52
CA ARG A 33 -9.15 -23.71 3.14
C ARG A 33 -8.17 -24.90 3.10
N GLY A 34 -6.92 -24.71 3.50
CA GLY A 34 -5.91 -25.79 3.58
C GLY A 34 -5.00 -25.94 2.37
N SER A 35 -5.05 -25.02 1.40
CA SER A 35 -4.11 -25.00 0.27
C SER A 35 -2.82 -24.26 0.67
N ASN A 36 -1.67 -24.92 0.58
CA ASN A 36 -0.37 -24.32 0.93
C ASN A 36 0.35 -23.79 -0.30
N ASN A 37 0.20 -22.50 -0.59
CA ASN A 37 1.15 -21.78 -1.43
C ASN A 37 1.70 -20.56 -0.68
N GLU A 38 2.44 -20.87 0.39
CA GLU A 38 3.03 -19.85 1.25
C GLU A 38 4.12 -19.04 0.53
N GLU A 39 4.85 -19.66 -0.41
CA GLU A 39 5.83 -18.97 -1.26
C GLU A 39 5.18 -17.83 -2.04
N LEU A 40 4.04 -18.09 -2.69
CA LEU A 40 3.33 -17.05 -3.42
C LEU A 40 2.82 -15.92 -2.51
N VAL A 41 2.41 -16.22 -1.27
CA VAL A 41 2.05 -15.20 -0.28
C VAL A 41 3.26 -14.34 0.06
N LYS A 42 4.42 -14.96 0.27
CA LYS A 42 5.68 -14.25 0.54
C LYS A 42 6.08 -13.34 -0.61
N ASP A 43 6.04 -13.83 -1.84
CA ASP A 43 6.36 -13.06 -3.04
C ASP A 43 5.42 -11.85 -3.20
N LEU A 44 4.12 -12.04 -2.95
CA LEU A 44 3.14 -10.95 -3.00
C LEU A 44 3.40 -9.89 -1.93
N ILE A 45 3.86 -10.26 -0.73
CA ILE A 45 4.24 -9.30 0.32
C ILE A 45 5.47 -8.48 -0.11
N GLU A 46 6.47 -9.11 -0.73
CA GLU A 46 7.64 -8.43 -1.28
C GLU A 46 7.28 -7.44 -2.39
N ASP A 47 6.38 -7.83 -3.30
CA ASP A 47 5.86 -6.92 -4.31
C ASP A 47 5.16 -5.72 -3.65
N LEU A 48 4.31 -5.95 -2.63
CA LEU A 48 3.67 -4.86 -1.88
C LEU A 48 4.71 -3.93 -1.21
N ARG A 49 5.82 -4.47 -0.67
CA ARG A 49 6.93 -3.66 -0.11
C ARG A 49 7.53 -2.71 -1.16
N TYR A 50 7.70 -3.19 -2.39
CA TYR A 50 8.17 -2.37 -3.49
C TYR A 50 7.20 -1.22 -3.76
N TYR A 51 5.90 -1.50 -3.88
CA TYR A 51 4.90 -0.47 -4.16
C TYR A 51 4.73 0.55 -3.03
N ARG A 52 4.83 0.15 -1.76
CA ARG A 52 4.85 1.08 -0.62
C ARG A 52 5.97 2.12 -0.74
N ARG A 53 7.18 1.68 -1.11
CA ARG A 53 8.32 2.59 -1.35
C ARG A 53 8.06 3.53 -2.53
N THR A 54 7.46 3.01 -3.60
CA THR A 54 7.10 3.81 -4.78
C THR A 54 6.09 4.90 -4.41
N TYR A 55 5.06 4.58 -3.61
CA TYR A 55 4.10 5.58 -3.13
C TYR A 55 4.77 6.67 -2.30
N ILE A 56 5.64 6.30 -1.35
CA ILE A 56 6.38 7.27 -0.53
C ILE A 56 7.24 8.20 -1.40
N ASN A 57 7.89 7.66 -2.43
CA ASN A 57 8.69 8.48 -3.35
C ASN A 57 7.80 9.45 -4.13
N LEU A 58 6.65 8.98 -4.60
CA LEU A 58 5.73 9.80 -5.38
C LEU A 58 5.06 10.90 -4.55
N THR A 59 4.63 10.59 -3.32
CA THR A 59 4.09 11.60 -2.38
C THR A 59 5.15 12.66 -2.03
N ASN A 60 6.40 12.23 -1.81
CA ASN A 60 7.53 13.15 -1.60
C ASN A 60 7.84 14.02 -2.82
N MET A 61 7.67 13.50 -4.04
CA MET A 61 7.86 14.27 -5.27
C MET A 61 6.77 15.33 -5.45
N ILE A 62 5.52 15.01 -5.09
CA ILE A 62 4.39 15.93 -5.14
C ILE A 62 4.56 17.03 -4.10
N SER A 63 5.01 16.70 -2.88
CA SER A 63 5.21 17.70 -1.82
C SER A 63 6.41 18.62 -2.06
N LYS A 64 7.51 18.11 -2.63
CA LYS A 64 8.73 18.90 -2.91
C LYS A 64 8.63 19.78 -4.14
N LYS A 65 7.82 19.41 -5.14
CA LYS A 65 7.59 20.29 -6.28
C LYS A 65 6.64 21.39 -5.82
N GLY A 66 7.13 22.62 -5.79
CA GLY A 66 6.29 23.82 -5.81
C GLY A 66 5.49 23.86 -7.10
N VAL A 67 4.46 23.00 -7.21
CA VAL A 67 3.48 23.02 -8.29
C VAL A 67 2.76 24.34 -8.15
N LYS A 68 3.14 25.32 -8.98
CA LYS A 68 2.65 26.71 -8.98
C LYS A 68 1.15 26.87 -9.31
N PHE A 69 0.38 25.78 -9.29
CA PHE A 69 -1.05 25.74 -9.51
C PHE A 69 -1.69 25.00 -8.32
N ASN A 70 -2.05 25.75 -7.28
CA ASN A 70 -2.58 25.19 -6.03
C ASN A 70 -3.79 24.28 -6.28
N GLU A 71 -4.73 24.70 -7.14
CA GLU A 71 -5.94 23.92 -7.46
C GLU A 71 -5.64 22.55 -8.10
N VAL A 72 -4.71 22.52 -9.05
CA VAL A 72 -4.31 21.29 -9.75
C VAL A 72 -3.51 20.35 -8.85
N ARG A 73 -2.75 20.92 -7.90
CA ARG A 73 -2.03 20.16 -6.88
C ARG A 73 -3.00 19.48 -5.92
N ASP A 74 -4.02 20.20 -5.48
CA ASP A 74 -4.97 19.73 -4.48
C ASP A 74 -5.91 18.65 -5.05
N GLU A 75 -6.31 18.76 -6.33
CA GLU A 75 -7.06 17.70 -7.03
C GLU A 75 -6.25 16.40 -7.19
N LEU A 76 -4.97 16.51 -7.58
CA LEU A 76 -4.08 15.36 -7.67
C LEU A 76 -3.85 14.72 -6.31
N TYR A 77 -3.66 15.54 -5.29
CA TYR A 77 -3.43 15.07 -3.94
C TYR A 77 -4.65 14.32 -3.43
N THR A 78 -5.85 14.89 -3.60
CA THR A 78 -7.12 14.26 -3.22
C THR A 78 -7.34 12.92 -3.94
N LEU A 79 -7.06 12.85 -5.25
CA LEU A 79 -7.18 11.61 -6.02
C LEU A 79 -6.14 10.56 -5.62
N LEU A 80 -4.91 10.97 -5.32
CA LEU A 80 -3.88 10.11 -4.74
C LEU A 80 -4.35 9.56 -3.40
N GLU A 81 -4.74 10.46 -2.51
CA GLU A 81 -5.05 10.16 -1.13
C GLU A 81 -6.22 9.19 -1.05
N TYR A 82 -7.31 9.45 -1.77
CA TYR A 82 -8.47 8.57 -1.73
C TYR A 82 -8.14 7.15 -2.19
N ASN A 83 -7.43 7.01 -3.31
CA ASN A 83 -7.07 5.73 -3.89
C ASN A 83 -6.04 4.95 -3.05
N ILE A 84 -5.07 5.66 -2.49
CA ILE A 84 -4.03 5.08 -1.66
C ILE A 84 -4.58 4.70 -0.28
N LEU A 85 -5.43 5.54 0.33
CA LEU A 85 -6.04 5.24 1.62
C LEU A 85 -6.84 3.95 1.57
N ILE A 86 -7.68 3.76 0.55
CA ILE A 86 -8.46 2.52 0.40
C ILE A 86 -7.52 1.32 0.23
N SER A 87 -6.52 1.43 -0.64
CA SER A 87 -5.61 0.33 -0.92
C SER A 87 -4.76 -0.05 0.31
N LEU A 88 -4.24 0.93 1.05
CA LEU A 88 -3.45 0.70 2.25
C LEU A 88 -4.29 0.16 3.42
N ASN A 89 -5.54 0.57 3.57
CA ASN A 89 -6.44 -0.03 4.56
C ASN A 89 -6.72 -1.51 4.26
N ASN A 90 -6.96 -1.85 2.98
CA ASN A 90 -7.09 -3.23 2.55
C ASN A 90 -5.81 -4.03 2.82
N GLU A 91 -4.65 -3.44 2.55
CA GLU A 91 -3.36 -4.06 2.83
C GLU A 91 -3.17 -4.36 4.32
N LEU A 92 -3.50 -3.39 5.18
CA LEU A 92 -3.41 -3.52 6.63
C LEU A 92 -4.28 -4.69 7.14
N GLU A 93 -5.48 -4.87 6.60
CA GLU A 93 -6.35 -6.00 6.93
C GLU A 93 -5.69 -7.34 6.56
N LEU A 94 -5.12 -7.43 5.34
CA LEU A 94 -4.47 -8.65 4.86
C LEU A 94 -3.21 -8.98 5.66
N LEU A 95 -2.38 -7.98 5.96
CA LEU A 95 -1.18 -8.15 6.79
C LEU A 95 -1.54 -8.56 8.22
N THR A 96 -2.59 -7.98 8.80
CA THR A 96 -3.10 -8.40 10.12
C THR A 96 -3.52 -9.88 10.11
N LYS A 97 -4.19 -10.31 9.04
CA LYS A 97 -4.57 -11.72 8.85
C LYS A 97 -3.35 -12.63 8.69
N ILE A 98 -2.34 -12.23 7.93
CA ILE A 98 -1.07 -12.95 7.81
C ILE A 98 -0.38 -13.07 9.17
N SER A 99 -0.30 -11.97 9.93
CA SER A 99 0.32 -11.96 11.26
C SER A 99 -0.32 -12.99 12.19
N LYS A 100 -1.65 -13.14 12.12
CA LYS A 100 -2.38 -14.17 12.85
C LYS A 100 -1.97 -15.58 12.41
N TYR A 101 -1.90 -15.84 11.10
CA TYR A 101 -1.48 -17.15 10.59
C TYR A 101 -0.03 -17.52 10.95
N VAL A 102 0.88 -16.54 10.94
CA VAL A 102 2.27 -16.75 11.38
C VAL A 102 2.32 -17.05 12.89
N ARG A 103 1.58 -16.29 13.72
CA ARG A 103 1.48 -16.54 15.18
C ARG A 103 0.90 -17.92 15.50
N GLU A 104 -0.06 -18.39 14.71
CA GLU A 104 -0.64 -19.73 14.83
C GLU A 104 0.29 -20.85 14.29
N GLY A 105 1.48 -20.51 13.77
CA GLY A 105 2.44 -21.46 13.22
C GLY A 105 1.99 -22.09 11.89
N ARG A 106 0.98 -21.51 11.24
CA ARG A 106 0.42 -21.97 9.97
C ARG A 106 1.28 -21.54 8.79
N MET A 107 1.92 -20.37 8.88
CA MET A 107 2.88 -19.83 7.92
C MET A 107 4.27 -19.83 8.56
N ARG A 108 5.25 -20.51 7.93
CA ARG A 108 6.62 -20.70 8.43
C ARG A 108 7.71 -20.03 7.59
N LEU A 109 7.45 -19.74 6.31
CA LEU A 109 8.36 -19.06 5.38
C LEU A 109 8.37 -17.54 5.57
N ILE A 110 7.37 -16.99 6.27
CA ILE A 110 7.22 -15.58 6.56
C ILE A 110 7.54 -15.35 8.05
N MET A 111 8.48 -14.45 8.35
CA MET A 111 8.80 -14.10 9.73
C MET A 111 7.75 -13.15 10.31
N LEU A 112 7.37 -13.34 11.58
CA LEU A 112 6.37 -12.49 12.24
C LEU A 112 6.84 -11.03 12.32
N GLU A 113 8.11 -10.83 12.66
CA GLU A 113 8.70 -9.50 12.81
C GLU A 113 8.63 -8.70 11.51
N ASP A 114 8.93 -9.34 10.37
CA ASP A 114 8.80 -8.75 9.05
C ASP A 114 7.37 -8.25 8.75
N VAL A 115 6.35 -9.05 9.12
CA VAL A 115 4.94 -8.67 8.93
C VAL A 115 4.55 -7.52 9.85
N LEU A 116 5.07 -7.48 11.08
CA LEU A 116 4.82 -6.39 12.01
C LEU A 116 5.46 -5.08 11.52
N ASN A 117 6.68 -5.15 10.99
CA ASN A 117 7.37 -4.01 10.37
C ASN A 117 6.60 -3.50 9.14
N ASP A 118 6.00 -4.40 8.36
CA ASP A 118 5.16 -4.04 7.22
C ASP A 118 3.87 -3.33 7.67
N ILE A 119 3.22 -3.81 8.73
CA ILE A 119 2.05 -3.19 9.34
C ILE A 119 2.39 -1.77 9.83
N GLU A 120 3.50 -1.62 10.56
CA GLU A 120 3.97 -0.32 11.02
C GLU A 120 4.23 0.64 9.85
N SER A 121 4.89 0.14 8.80
CA SER A 121 5.16 0.92 7.59
C SER A 121 3.87 1.42 6.93
N VAL A 122 2.85 0.57 6.81
CA VAL A 122 1.53 0.97 6.28
C VAL A 122 0.88 2.04 7.16
N ASN A 123 0.91 1.88 8.49
CA ASN A 123 0.35 2.85 9.42
C ASN A 123 1.06 4.21 9.36
N ILE A 124 2.39 4.23 9.20
CA ILE A 124 3.16 5.48 9.01
C ILE A 124 2.68 6.21 7.75
N ILE A 125 2.48 5.49 6.64
CA ILE A 125 2.00 6.08 5.39
C ILE A 125 0.57 6.62 5.56
N LEU A 126 -0.33 5.83 6.16
CA LEU A 126 -1.71 6.25 6.43
C LEU A 126 -1.76 7.52 7.29
N ASN A 127 -0.98 7.58 8.36
CA ASN A 127 -0.91 8.75 9.24
C ASN A 127 -0.34 9.99 8.51
N HIS A 128 0.68 9.81 7.67
CA HIS A 128 1.21 10.91 6.86
C HIS A 128 0.18 11.47 5.89
N LEU A 129 -0.60 10.60 5.23
CA LEU A 129 -1.68 11.04 4.33
C LEU A 129 -2.78 11.75 5.13
N SER A 130 -3.26 11.15 6.23
CA SER A 130 -4.28 11.80 7.06
C SER A 130 -3.85 13.16 7.61
N ASN A 131 -2.61 13.33 8.04
CA ASN A 131 -2.12 14.61 8.56
C ASN A 131 -1.96 15.68 7.47
N ALA A 132 -1.70 15.29 6.24
CA ALA A 132 -1.66 16.24 5.13
C ALA A 132 -3.04 16.85 4.87
N ILE A 133 -4.12 16.07 4.99
CA ILE A 133 -5.53 16.51 4.87
C ILE A 133 -5.90 17.60 5.89
N TYR A 134 -5.34 17.54 7.11
CA TYR A 134 -5.70 18.47 8.19
C TYR A 134 -4.71 19.63 8.36
N SER A 135 -3.62 19.67 7.58
CA SER A 135 -2.60 20.72 7.68
C SER A 135 -2.83 21.93 6.76
N THR A 136 -4.01 22.01 6.13
CA THR A 136 -4.43 23.12 5.24
C THR A 136 -5.13 24.29 5.95
N ASP A 137 -4.87 24.51 7.24
CA ASP A 137 -5.25 25.74 7.97
C ASP A 137 -4.03 26.67 8.20
#